data_AF-A0AAE9Q0H4-F1
#
_entry.id   AF-A0AAE9Q0H4-F1
#
_cell.length_a   1.000
_cell.length_b   1.000
_cell.length_c   1.000
_cell.angle_alpha   90.00
_cell.angle_beta   90.00
_cell.angle_gamma   90.00
#
_symmetry.space_group_name_H-M   'P 1'
#
loop_
_entity.id
_entity.type
_entity.pdbx_description
1 polymer ?
#
loop_
_entity_poly.entity_id
_entity_poly.type
_entity_poly.pdbx_seq_one_letter_code
_entity_poly.pdbx_strand_id
1 'polypeptide(L)'
;MSNKLSDRTKKGKGFRDLKVTTTMISMIVISLVGLLIVSLVGVIGMYQAKEGQGILYVDRFQHQTNILEVKSDFYNMRANYTKILDNKEYTDKQYKQVQKGKDSVTTGLNEFSQRNLDAKEQKLYEELRGSIDTYYQDIEQIMAVKKIAERMTRKREAGLINPVRQLLRC
;
A
#
# COMPACT_ATOMS: atom_id res chain seq x y z
N MET A 1 15.32 -21.14 106.69
CA MET A 1 16.18 -20.98 105.50
C MET A 1 15.40 -21.47 104.29
N SER A 2 14.94 -20.54 103.45
CA SER A 2 14.10 -20.81 102.28
C SER A 2 14.96 -21.16 101.07
N ASN A 3 14.61 -22.23 100.35
CA ASN A 3 15.37 -22.76 99.21
C ASN A 3 14.57 -22.57 97.91
N LYS A 4 15.24 -21.95 96.93
CA LYS A 4 15.07 -22.03 95.46
C LYS A 4 13.69 -21.69 94.87
N LEU A 5 13.56 -20.43 94.45
CA LEU A 5 12.74 -20.04 93.30
C LEU A 5 13.48 -20.42 92.01
N SER A 6 12.80 -21.24 91.21
CA SER A 6 13.20 -21.73 89.89
C SER A 6 13.42 -20.58 88.92
N ASP A 7 14.65 -20.43 88.42
CA ASP A 7 15.03 -19.45 87.41
C ASP A 7 14.96 -20.07 86.01
N ARG A 8 14.36 -19.31 85.08
CA ARG A 8 14.51 -19.37 83.61
C ARG A 8 14.21 -20.68 82.89
N THR A 9 13.03 -20.68 82.25
CA THR A 9 12.92 -21.10 80.84
C THR A 9 11.96 -20.19 80.08
N LYS A 10 12.46 -19.07 79.56
CA LYS A 10 11.90 -18.40 78.38
C LYS A 10 12.97 -18.43 77.28
N LYS A 11 13.08 -19.55 76.59
CA LYS A 11 13.95 -19.70 75.41
C LYS A 11 13.06 -19.88 74.17
N GLY A 12 13.16 -18.95 73.21
CA GLY A 12 13.01 -19.30 71.79
C GLY A 12 11.69 -19.04 71.05
N LYS A 13 10.93 -17.96 71.30
CA LYS A 13 9.83 -17.55 70.38
C LYS A 13 10.22 -16.46 69.36
N GLY A 14 11.08 -15.50 69.72
CA GLY A 14 11.38 -14.35 68.85
C GLY A 14 12.21 -14.62 67.59
N PHE A 15 13.11 -15.62 67.60
CA PHE A 15 13.97 -15.91 66.43
C PHE A 15 13.25 -16.68 65.31
N ARG A 16 12.16 -17.39 65.63
CA ARG A 16 11.38 -18.16 64.66
C ARG A 16 10.43 -17.24 63.89
N ASP A 17 9.76 -16.32 64.59
CA ASP A 17 8.91 -15.30 63.95
C ASP A 17 9.73 -14.35 63.06
N LEU A 18 10.92 -13.92 63.50
CA LEU A 18 11.79 -13.09 62.67
C LEU A 18 12.13 -13.78 61.34
N LYS A 19 12.53 -15.07 61.39
CA LYS A 19 12.83 -15.85 60.17
C LYS A 19 11.61 -16.00 59.27
N VAL A 20 10.42 -16.23 59.82
CA VAL A 20 9.18 -16.40 59.04
C VAL A 20 8.79 -15.08 58.37
N THR A 21 8.83 -13.96 59.10
CA THR A 21 8.52 -12.62 58.54
C THR A 21 9.53 -12.20 57.47
N THR A 22 10.84 -12.42 57.68
CA THR A 22 11.85 -12.13 56.66
C THR A 22 11.67 -13.00 55.41
N THR A 23 11.28 -14.28 55.58
CA THR A 23 10.99 -15.18 54.44
C THR A 23 9.77 -14.70 53.66
N MET A 24 8.70 -14.30 54.36
CA MET A 24 7.47 -13.78 53.75
C MET A 24 7.74 -12.48 52.97
N ILE A 25 8.50 -11.55 53.55
CA ILE A 25 8.90 -10.29 52.89
C ILE A 25 9.78 -10.60 51.67
N SER A 26 10.73 -11.53 51.78
CA SER A 26 11.60 -11.89 50.66
C SER A 26 10.82 -12.51 49.49
N MET A 27 9.79 -13.33 49.74
CA MET A 27 8.90 -13.85 48.69
C MET A 27 8.11 -12.73 48.00
N ILE A 28 7.64 -11.73 48.76
CA ILE A 28 6.94 -10.56 48.20
C ILE A 28 7.88 -9.75 47.31
N VAL A 29 9.11 -9.50 47.76
CA VAL A 29 10.13 -8.78 46.99
C VAL A 29 10.48 -9.53 45.70
N ILE A 30 10.70 -10.85 45.78
CA ILE A 30 10.99 -11.67 44.59
C ILE A 30 9.82 -11.63 43.60
N SER A 31 8.59 -11.72 44.11
CA SER A 31 7.38 -11.65 43.27
C SER A 31 7.24 -10.28 42.59
N LEU A 32 7.49 -9.19 43.31
CA LEU A 32 7.48 -7.83 42.76
C LEU A 32 8.56 -7.64 41.69
N VAL A 33 9.78 -8.13 41.93
CA VAL A 33 10.88 -8.07 40.97
C VAL A 33 10.55 -8.88 39.71
N GLY A 34 10.00 -10.09 39.87
CA GLY A 34 9.55 -10.90 38.74
C GLY A 34 8.47 -10.21 37.91
N LEU A 35 7.50 -9.58 38.57
CA LEU A 35 6.43 -8.84 37.91
C LEU A 35 6.98 -7.63 37.13
N LEU A 36 7.91 -6.90 37.73
CA LEU A 36 8.61 -5.78 37.09
C LEU A 36 9.36 -6.20 35.83
N ILE A 37 10.10 -7.31 35.88
CA ILE A 37 10.85 -7.84 34.73
C ILE A 37 9.89 -8.25 33.61
N VAL A 38 8.83 -8.99 33.93
CA VAL A 38 7.83 -9.41 32.94
C VAL A 38 7.13 -8.20 32.31
N SER A 39 6.78 -7.19 33.11
CA SER A 39 6.19 -5.95 32.59
C SER A 39 7.14 -5.19 31.67
N LEU A 40 8.43 -5.04 32.04
CA LEU A 40 9.44 -4.38 31.20
C LEU A 40 9.65 -5.12 29.88
N VAL A 41 9.82 -6.43 29.93
CA VAL A 41 9.97 -7.27 28.73
C VAL A 41 8.71 -7.17 27.85
N GLY A 42 7.53 -7.20 28.46
CA GLY A 42 6.26 -7.03 27.75
C GLY A 42 6.16 -5.68 27.02
N VAL A 43 6.48 -4.58 27.70
CA VAL A 43 6.43 -3.24 27.10
C VAL A 43 7.45 -3.09 25.97
N ILE A 44 8.68 -3.56 26.17
CA ILE A 44 9.72 -3.51 25.13
C ILE A 44 9.32 -4.37 23.93
N GLY A 45 8.82 -5.58 24.17
CA GLY A 45 8.35 -6.48 23.12
C GLY A 45 7.17 -5.90 22.34
N MET A 46 6.20 -5.27 23.02
CA MET A 46 5.09 -4.58 22.35
C MET A 46 5.57 -3.38 21.52
N TYR A 47 6.59 -2.65 22.00
CA TYR A 47 7.15 -1.52 21.26
C TYR A 47 7.84 -1.99 19.97
N GLN A 48 8.67 -3.02 20.06
CA GLN A 48 9.32 -3.63 18.88
C GLN A 48 8.29 -4.24 17.91
N ALA A 49 7.25 -4.90 18.42
CA ALA A 49 6.18 -5.45 17.59
C ALA A 49 5.41 -4.34 16.85
N LYS A 50 5.14 -3.21 17.53
CA LYS A 50 4.49 -2.04 16.91
C LYS A 50 5.35 -1.44 15.80
N GLU A 51 6.66 -1.33 16.03
CA GLU A 51 7.61 -0.82 15.03
C GLU A 51 7.69 -1.76 13.82
N GLY A 52 7.80 -3.07 14.05
CA GLY A 52 7.78 -4.08 12.99
C GLY A 52 6.45 -4.11 12.19
N GLN A 53 5.31 -3.91 12.86
CA GLN A 53 4.01 -3.77 12.19
C GLN A 53 3.92 -2.48 11.37
N GLY A 54 4.43 -1.37 11.90
CA GLY A 54 4.49 -0.09 11.19
C GLY A 54 5.28 -0.22 9.88
N ILE A 55 6.43 -0.88 9.93
CA ILE A 55 7.26 -1.16 8.75
C ILE A 55 6.48 -2.04 7.76
N LEU A 56 5.93 -3.18 8.18
CA LEU A 56 5.17 -4.05 7.27
C LEU A 56 3.99 -3.35 6.59
N TYR A 57 3.26 -2.50 7.32
CA TYR A 57 2.09 -1.80 6.79
C TYR A 57 2.49 -0.69 5.82
N VAL A 58 3.41 0.19 6.23
CA VAL A 58 3.80 1.37 5.43
C VAL A 58 4.67 0.97 4.24
N ASP A 59 5.62 0.06 4.45
CA ASP A 59 6.67 -0.28 3.48
C ASP A 59 6.22 -1.30 2.44
N ARG A 60 5.29 -2.21 2.79
CA ARG A 60 4.85 -3.27 1.85
C ARG A 60 3.39 -3.20 1.48
N PHE A 61 2.50 -3.09 2.46
CA PHE A 61 1.06 -3.16 2.17
C PHE A 61 0.60 -1.96 1.35
N GLN A 62 0.95 -0.75 1.78
CA GLN A 62 0.56 0.45 1.03
C GLN A 62 1.22 0.54 -0.36
N HIS A 63 2.48 0.11 -0.49
CA HIS A 63 3.18 0.07 -1.77
C HIS A 63 2.45 -0.87 -2.75
N GLN A 64 2.05 -2.05 -2.27
CA GLN A 64 1.28 -3.01 -3.05
C GLN A 64 -0.11 -2.49 -3.43
N THR A 65 -0.82 -1.82 -2.52
CA THR A 65 -2.14 -1.27 -2.85
C THR A 65 -2.06 -0.23 -3.96
N ASN A 66 -1.14 0.73 -3.87
CA ASN A 66 -0.97 1.76 -4.90
C ASN A 66 -0.64 1.16 -6.27
N ILE A 67 0.29 0.20 -6.34
CA ILE A 67 0.67 -0.37 -7.64
C ILE A 67 -0.48 -1.21 -8.24
N LEU A 68 -1.33 -1.81 -7.41
CA LEU A 68 -2.54 -2.50 -7.87
C LEU A 68 -3.60 -1.53 -8.40
N GLU A 69 -3.74 -0.36 -7.79
CA GLU A 69 -4.61 0.71 -8.31
C GLU A 69 -4.10 1.22 -9.66
N VAL A 70 -2.80 1.51 -9.78
CA VAL A 70 -2.15 1.89 -11.05
C VAL A 70 -2.39 0.83 -12.13
N LYS A 71 -2.27 -0.45 -11.77
CA LYS A 71 -2.55 -1.56 -12.69
C LYS A 71 -4.01 -1.55 -13.16
N SER A 72 -4.96 -1.34 -12.24
CA SER A 72 -6.38 -1.23 -12.56
C SER A 72 -6.65 -0.09 -13.55
N ASP A 73 -6.11 1.10 -13.25
CA ASP A 73 -6.24 2.28 -14.10
C ASP A 73 -5.64 2.06 -15.50
N PHE A 74 -4.50 1.37 -15.57
CA PHE A 74 -3.89 0.99 -16.84
C PHE A 74 -4.81 0.09 -17.67
N TYR A 75 -5.42 -0.93 -17.06
CA TYR A 75 -6.35 -1.81 -17.77
C TYR A 75 -7.63 -1.08 -18.19
N ASN A 76 -8.14 -0.16 -17.37
CA ASN A 76 -9.27 0.68 -17.72
C ASN A 76 -8.97 1.60 -18.91
N MET A 77 -7.81 2.25 -18.89
CA MET A 77 -7.31 3.05 -20.01
C MET A 77 -7.17 2.20 -21.27
N ARG A 78 -6.52 1.03 -21.17
CA ARG A 78 -6.35 0.10 -22.30
C ARG A 78 -7.70 -0.34 -22.86
N ALA A 79 -8.68 -0.66 -22.02
CA ALA A 79 -10.02 -1.02 -22.47
C ALA A 79 -10.69 0.12 -23.26
N ASN A 80 -10.54 1.37 -22.80
CA ASN A 80 -11.05 2.53 -23.53
C ASN A 80 -10.32 2.75 -24.86
N TYR A 81 -9.01 2.50 -24.90
CA TYR A 81 -8.24 2.53 -26.13
C TYR A 81 -8.69 1.43 -27.12
N THR A 82 -8.87 0.19 -26.67
CA THR A 82 -9.39 -0.89 -27.52
C THR A 82 -10.77 -0.57 -28.07
N LYS A 83 -11.65 0.06 -27.27
CA LYS A 83 -12.94 0.56 -27.78
C LYS A 83 -12.75 1.59 -28.89
N ILE A 84 -11.74 2.46 -28.85
CA ILE A 84 -11.44 3.37 -29.97
C ILE A 84 -11.08 2.57 -31.21
N LEU A 85 -10.28 1.50 -31.09
CA LEU A 85 -9.85 0.68 -32.22
C LEU A 85 -10.98 -0.16 -32.82
N ASP A 86 -11.86 -0.71 -32.00
CA ASP A 86 -12.93 -1.62 -32.45
C ASP A 86 -14.15 -0.86 -33.00
N ASN A 87 -14.39 0.36 -32.53
CA ASN A 87 -15.52 1.14 -33.03
C ASN A 87 -15.31 1.60 -34.47
N LYS A 88 -16.38 1.56 -35.26
CA LYS A 88 -16.35 1.98 -36.67
C LYS A 88 -16.08 3.47 -36.85
N GLU A 89 -16.48 4.28 -35.87
CA GLU A 89 -16.28 5.72 -35.85
C GLU A 89 -15.47 6.15 -34.62
N TYR A 90 -14.52 7.04 -34.88
CA TYR A 90 -13.69 7.72 -33.93
C TYR A 90 -14.52 8.87 -33.34
N THR A 91 -14.61 8.88 -32.02
CA THR A 91 -15.25 9.97 -31.28
C THR A 91 -14.24 10.66 -30.38
N ASP A 92 -14.26 12.00 -30.36
CA ASP A 92 -13.40 12.78 -29.45
C ASP A 92 -13.71 12.47 -27.97
N LYS A 93 -14.92 11.98 -27.66
CA LYS A 93 -15.30 11.54 -26.31
C LYS A 93 -14.44 10.36 -25.84
N GLN A 94 -14.24 9.36 -26.69
CA GLN A 94 -13.43 8.18 -26.34
C GLN A 94 -11.95 8.54 -26.23
N TYR A 95 -11.45 9.38 -27.13
CA TYR A 95 -10.09 9.92 -27.02
C TYR A 95 -9.84 10.62 -25.68
N LYS A 96 -10.77 11.48 -25.26
CA LYS A 96 -10.70 12.14 -23.94
C LYS A 96 -10.69 11.13 -22.78
N GLN A 97 -11.40 10.01 -22.90
CA GLN A 97 -11.37 8.96 -21.87
C GLN A 97 -10.01 8.26 -21.80
N VAL A 98 -9.36 8.05 -22.94
CA VAL A 98 -7.98 7.52 -22.97
C VAL A 98 -7.01 8.51 -22.34
N GLN A 99 -7.08 9.80 -22.67
CA GLN A 99 -6.24 10.82 -22.03
C GLN A 99 -6.43 10.86 -20.51
N LYS A 100 -7.69 10.85 -20.03
CA LYS A 100 -7.96 10.76 -18.59
C LYS A 100 -7.34 9.52 -17.95
N GLY A 101 -7.41 8.37 -18.62
CA GLY A 101 -6.78 7.14 -18.14
C GLY A 101 -5.25 7.25 -18.06
N LYS A 102 -4.60 7.90 -19.04
CA LYS A 102 -3.16 8.18 -19.02
C LYS A 102 -2.79 9.08 -17.85
N ASP A 103 -3.60 10.11 -17.58
CA ASP A 103 -3.38 11.02 -16.46
C ASP A 103 -3.50 10.30 -15.11
N SER A 104 -4.52 9.44 -14.94
CA SER A 104 -4.70 8.62 -13.74
C SER A 104 -3.50 7.70 -13.49
N VAL A 105 -3.09 6.93 -14.49
CA VAL A 105 -1.92 6.04 -14.39
C VAL A 105 -0.64 6.83 -14.10
N THR A 106 -0.43 7.96 -14.79
CA THR A 106 0.74 8.83 -14.57
C THR A 106 0.77 9.36 -13.14
N THR A 107 -0.37 9.79 -12.63
CA THR A 107 -0.51 10.32 -11.27
C THR A 107 -0.21 9.23 -10.25
N GLY A 108 -0.83 8.06 -10.38
CA GLY A 108 -0.59 6.94 -9.45
C GLY A 108 0.86 6.43 -9.48
N LEU A 109 1.53 6.44 -10.64
CA LEU A 109 2.97 6.15 -10.72
C LEU A 109 3.82 7.21 -10.02
N ASN A 110 3.46 8.48 -10.13
CA ASN A 110 4.18 9.55 -9.45
C ASN A 110 4.00 9.44 -7.93
N GLU A 111 2.79 9.15 -7.45
CA GLU A 111 2.52 8.90 -6.04
C GLU A 111 3.28 7.67 -5.52
N PHE A 112 3.35 6.60 -6.31
CA PHE A 112 4.14 5.42 -5.97
C PHE A 112 5.64 5.76 -5.85
N SER A 113 6.18 6.59 -6.75
CA SER A 113 7.60 6.99 -6.74
C SER A 113 8.02 7.86 -5.55
N GLN A 114 7.07 8.55 -4.92
CA GLN A 114 7.33 9.37 -3.73
C GLN A 114 7.46 8.54 -2.46
N ARG A 115 7.21 7.22 -2.53
CA ARG A 115 7.39 6.30 -1.42
C ARG A 115 8.87 5.93 -1.28
N ASN A 116 9.27 5.43 -0.11
CA ASN A 116 10.63 4.94 0.11
C ASN A 116 10.83 3.61 -0.62
N LEU A 117 11.22 3.67 -1.89
CA LEU A 117 11.54 2.50 -2.68
C LEU A 117 12.97 2.04 -2.37
N ASP A 118 13.14 0.73 -2.18
CA ASP A 118 14.50 0.17 -2.15
C ASP A 118 15.17 0.24 -3.54
N ALA A 119 16.47 -0.02 -3.61
CA ALA A 119 17.22 0.09 -4.86
C ALA A 119 16.69 -0.83 -5.99
N LYS A 120 16.13 -2.00 -5.64
CA LYS A 120 15.55 -2.93 -6.61
C LYS A 120 14.16 -2.45 -7.05
N GLU A 121 13.35 -1.97 -6.13
CA GLU A 121 12.03 -1.39 -6.40
C GLU A 121 12.14 -0.14 -7.28
N GLN A 122 13.10 0.73 -7.00
CA GLN A 122 13.39 1.92 -7.80
C GLN A 122 13.73 1.54 -9.25
N LYS A 123 14.59 0.54 -9.45
CA LYS A 123 14.94 0.06 -10.80
C LYS A 123 13.72 -0.48 -11.55
N LEU A 124 12.91 -1.32 -10.89
CA LEU A 124 11.68 -1.85 -11.48
C LEU A 124 10.67 -0.75 -11.79
N TYR A 125 10.59 0.27 -10.94
CA TYR A 125 9.76 1.44 -11.18
C TYR A 125 10.18 2.20 -12.44
N GLU A 126 11.48 2.46 -12.63
CA GLU A 126 12.00 3.15 -13.81
C GLU A 126 11.74 2.35 -15.10
N GLU A 127 11.95 1.03 -15.07
CA GLU A 127 11.64 0.13 -16.19
C GLU A 127 10.14 0.15 -16.53
N LEU A 128 9.27 0.09 -15.51
CA LEU A 128 7.82 0.18 -15.68
C LEU A 128 7.41 1.54 -16.26
N ARG A 129 7.97 2.63 -15.74
CA ARG A 129 7.66 3.99 -16.18
C ARG A 129 8.02 4.17 -17.65
N GLY A 130 9.22 3.77 -18.05
CA GLY A 130 9.66 3.84 -19.46
C GLY A 130 8.81 2.98 -20.39
N SER A 131 8.38 1.81 -19.94
CA SER A 131 7.47 0.93 -20.70
C SER A 131 6.09 1.57 -20.90
N ILE A 132 5.56 2.24 -19.88
CA ILE A 132 4.27 2.94 -19.95
C ILE A 132 4.37 4.17 -20.86
N ASP A 133 5.46 4.94 -20.78
CA ASP A 133 5.66 6.10 -21.66
C ASP A 133 5.80 5.67 -23.12
N THR A 134 6.48 4.55 -23.40
CA THR A 134 6.54 3.95 -24.74
C THR A 134 5.15 3.52 -25.21
N TYR A 135 4.39 2.83 -24.36
CA TYR A 135 3.02 2.45 -24.67
C TYR A 135 2.13 3.66 -24.98
N TYR A 136 2.30 4.78 -24.26
CA TYR A 136 1.59 6.02 -24.55
C TYR A 136 1.92 6.58 -25.93
N GLN A 137 3.18 6.56 -26.33
CA GLN A 137 3.57 7.00 -27.67
C GLN A 137 2.93 6.13 -28.75
N ASP A 138 2.94 4.81 -28.56
CA ASP A 138 2.36 3.86 -29.52
C ASP A 138 0.85 4.08 -29.68
N ILE A 139 0.11 4.19 -28.58
CA ILE A 139 -1.34 4.40 -28.68
C ILE A 139 -1.69 5.75 -29.32
N GLU A 140 -0.90 6.82 -29.09
CA GLU A 140 -1.12 8.12 -29.74
C GLU A 140 -0.93 8.02 -31.26
N GLN A 141 0.13 7.34 -31.71
CA GLN A 141 0.39 7.14 -33.14
C GLN A 141 -0.75 6.36 -33.79
N ILE A 142 -1.20 5.27 -33.15
CA ILE A 142 -2.29 4.44 -33.68
C ILE A 142 -3.61 5.23 -33.73
N MET A 143 -3.94 5.99 -32.67
CA MET A 143 -5.13 6.83 -32.64
C MET A 143 -5.09 7.93 -33.71
N ALA A 144 -3.93 8.55 -33.94
CA ALA A 144 -3.75 9.56 -34.98
C ALA A 144 -3.99 8.97 -36.38
N VAL A 145 -3.43 7.80 -36.68
CA VAL A 145 -3.65 7.09 -37.95
C VAL A 145 -5.13 6.79 -38.14
N LYS A 146 -5.81 6.27 -37.11
CA LYS A 146 -7.25 5.98 -37.18
C LYS A 146 -8.08 7.23 -37.46
N LYS A 147 -7.80 8.34 -36.78
CA LYS A 147 -8.48 9.63 -36.98
C LYS A 147 -8.31 10.15 -38.41
N ILE A 148 -7.12 9.99 -39.00
CA ILE A 148 -6.85 10.38 -40.39
C ILE A 148 -7.61 9.48 -41.36
N ALA A 149 -7.57 8.16 -41.17
CA ALA A 149 -8.24 7.19 -42.02
C ALA A 149 -9.75 7.48 -42.13
N GLU A 150 -10.41 7.74 -41.00
CA GLU A 150 -11.84 8.09 -41.01
C GLU A 150 -12.15 9.43 -41.67
N ARG A 151 -11.27 10.42 -41.51
CA ARG A 151 -11.43 11.70 -42.20
C ARG A 151 -11.35 11.50 -43.72
N MET A 152 -10.47 10.62 -44.20
CA MET A 152 -10.36 10.28 -45.62
C MET A 152 -11.61 9.53 -46.12
N THR A 153 -12.10 8.54 -45.37
CA THR A 153 -13.34 7.81 -45.72
C THR A 153 -14.54 8.74 -45.82
N ARG A 154 -14.75 9.63 -44.84
CA ARG A 154 -15.85 10.61 -44.87
C ARG A 154 -15.75 11.58 -46.04
N LYS A 155 -14.54 12.06 -46.38
CA LYS A 155 -14.33 12.92 -47.55
C LYS A 155 -14.66 12.19 -48.87
N ARG A 156 -14.29 10.91 -48.98
CA ARG A 156 -14.59 10.09 -50.16
C ARG A 156 -16.10 9.88 -50.31
N GLU A 157 -16.80 9.56 -49.23
CA GLU A 157 -18.26 9.42 -49.22
C GLU A 157 -18.97 10.73 -49.60
N ALA A 158 -18.56 11.86 -49.00
CA ALA A 158 -19.11 13.17 -49.35
C ALA A 158 -18.86 13.57 -50.81
N GLY A 159 -17.68 13.25 -51.35
CA GLY A 159 -17.33 13.47 -52.75
C GLY A 159 -18.11 12.60 -53.73
N LEU A 160 -18.54 11.40 -53.32
CA LEU A 160 -19.42 10.52 -54.11
C LEU A 160 -20.88 10.98 -54.08
N ILE A 161 -21.36 11.51 -52.96
CA ILE A 161 -22.76 11.95 -52.80
C ILE A 161 -23.05 13.23 -53.61
N ASN A 162 -22.07 14.13 -53.73
CA ASN A 162 -22.27 15.42 -54.42
C ASN A 162 -22.64 15.29 -55.93
N PRO A 163 -21.93 14.49 -56.75
CA PRO A 163 -22.31 14.28 -58.16
C PRO A 163 -23.60 13.46 -58.30
N VAL A 164 -23.84 12.47 -57.43
CA VAL A 164 -25.10 11.67 -57.46
C VAL A 164 -26.32 12.56 -57.15
N ARG A 165 -26.18 13.50 -56.22
CA ARG A 165 -27.25 14.44 -55.87
C ARG A 165 -27.46 15.52 -56.95
N GLN A 166 -26.44 15.85 -57.75
CA GLN A 166 -26.60 16.69 -58.94
C GLN A 166 -27.31 15.95 -60.07
N LEU A 167 -26.97 14.69 -60.32
CA LEU A 167 -27.64 13.86 -61.35
C LEU A 167 -29.11 13.59 -61.04
N LEU A 168 -29.50 13.52 -59.76
CA LEU A 168 -30.90 13.35 -59.33
C LEU A 168 -31.73 14.64 -59.31
N ARG A 169 -31.11 15.81 -59.56
CA ARG A 169 -31.80 17.12 -59.64
C ARG A 169 -31.92 17.65 -61.07
N CYS A 170 -31.37 16.94 -62.06
CA CYS A 170 -31.62 17.15 -63.48
C CYS A 170 -32.74 16.22 -63.95
#